data_AF-H2XK84-F1
#
_entry.id   AF-H2XK84-F1
#
_cell.length_a   1.000
_cell.length_b   1.000
_cell.length_c   1.000
_cell.angle_alpha   90.00
_cell.angle_beta   90.00
_cell.angle_gamma   90.00
#
_symmetry.space_group_name_H-M   'P 1'
#
loop_
_entity.id
_entity.type
_entity.pdbx_description
1 polymer ?
#
loop_
_entity_poly.entity_id
_entity_poly.type
_entity_poly.pdbx_seq_one_letter_code
_entity_poly.pdbx_strand_id
1 'polypeptide(L)' 'MILFAELGFDFSVGFATSEKSLMIDKKIGYKCARKINMLSYRDSDTGETVFAQAELKHNCVHVMYK' A
#
# COMPACT_ATOMS: atom_id res chain seq x y z
N MET A 1 -11.50 -10.76 16.20
CA MET A 1 -10.42 -10.02 15.53
C MET A 1 -9.63 -9.39 16.67
N ILE A 2 -8.45 -9.92 16.99
CA ILE A 2 -7.59 -9.32 18.04
C ILE A 2 -7.33 -7.89 17.59
N LEU A 3 -7.78 -6.92 18.38
CA LEU A 3 -7.56 -5.52 18.05
C LEU A 3 -6.08 -5.26 18.29
N PHE A 4 -5.36 -4.65 17.34
CA PHE A 4 -3.94 -4.29 17.54
C PHE A 4 -3.68 -3.52 18.85
N ALA A 5 -4.71 -2.79 19.34
CA ALA A 5 -4.72 -2.14 20.65
C ALA A 5 -4.58 -3.12 21.84
N GLU A 6 -5.13 -4.34 21.76
CA GLU A 6 -5.00 -5.37 22.81
C GLU A 6 -3.56 -5.90 22.93
N LEU A 7 -2.77 -5.74 21.86
CA LEU A 7 -1.34 -6.04 21.84
C LEU A 7 -0.47 -4.82 22.17
N GLY A 8 -1.08 -3.67 22.51
CA GLY A 8 -0.39 -2.44 22.86
C GLY A 8 0.11 -1.63 21.65
N PHE A 9 -0.39 -1.86 20.45
CA PHE A 9 -0.06 -1.04 19.27
C PHE A 9 -1.04 0.12 19.12
N ASP A 10 -0.50 1.33 19.05
CA ASP A 10 -1.26 2.57 18.85
C ASP A 10 -1.48 2.92 17.37
N PHE A 11 -0.80 2.23 16.45
CA PHE A 11 -0.91 2.44 15.02
C PHE A 11 -0.74 1.13 14.24
N SER A 12 -1.37 1.06 13.08
CA SER A 12 -1.17 0.01 12.09
C SER A 12 -0.92 0.63 10.72
N VAL A 13 0.05 0.09 9.98
CA VAL A 13 0.35 0.49 8.60
C VAL A 13 0.34 -0.75 7.70
N GLY A 14 -0.18 -0.60 6.49
CA GLY A 14 -0.26 -1.66 5.50
C GLY A 14 -0.15 -1.13 4.07
N PHE A 15 0.04 -2.04 3.12
CA PHE A 15 0.15 -1.71 1.71
C PHE A 15 -0.97 -2.39 0.93
N ALA A 16 -1.88 -1.59 0.36
CA ALA A 16 -2.87 -2.07 -0.57
C ALA A 16 -2.27 -2.09 -1.98
N THR A 17 -1.99 -3.29 -2.49
CA THR A 17 -1.41 -3.55 -3.82
C THR A 17 -2.46 -3.85 -4.89
N SER A 18 -3.76 -3.83 -4.52
CA SER A 18 -4.89 -4.01 -5.43
C SER A 18 -6.05 -3.08 -5.06
N GLU A 19 -6.94 -2.81 -6.00
CA GLU A 19 -8.20 -2.10 -5.72
C GLU A 19 -9.05 -2.84 -4.69
N LYS A 20 -9.08 -4.18 -4.75
CA LYS A 20 -9.85 -5.00 -3.80
C LYS A 20 -9.35 -4.81 -2.37
N SER A 21 -8.03 -4.86 -2.14
CA SER A 21 -7.45 -4.60 -0.82
C SER A 21 -7.71 -3.17 -0.38
N LEU A 22 -7.55 -2.18 -1.27
CA LEU A 22 -7.83 -0.78 -0.96
C LEU A 22 -9.26 -0.56 -0.46
N MET A 23 -10.23 -1.22 -1.10
CA MET A 23 -11.64 -1.12 -0.71
C MET A 23 -11.93 -1.82 0.63
N ILE A 24 -11.26 -2.92 0.93
CA ILE A 24 -11.36 -3.59 2.24
C ILE A 24 -10.80 -2.66 3.32
N ASP A 25 -9.59 -2.14 3.15
CA ASP A 25 -8.91 -1.25 4.10
C ASP A 25 -9.75 -0.02 4.44
N LYS A 26 -10.32 0.62 3.41
CA LYS A 26 -11.25 1.75 3.60
C LYS A 26 -12.48 1.37 4.42
N LYS A 27 -13.09 0.21 4.16
CA LYS A 27 -14.28 -0.27 4.89
C LYS A 27 -13.98 -0.52 6.37
N ILE A 28 -12.77 -0.96 6.70
CA ILE A 28 -12.36 -1.21 8.09
C ILE A 28 -11.76 0.04 8.76
N GLY A 29 -11.80 1.20 8.11
CA GLY A 29 -11.46 2.50 8.69
C GLY A 29 -10.00 2.92 8.52
N TYR A 30 -9.21 2.22 7.69
CA TYR A 30 -7.87 2.70 7.33
C TYR A 30 -7.96 3.89 6.37
N LYS A 31 -7.02 4.81 6.51
CA LYS A 31 -6.85 6.01 5.68
C LYS A 31 -5.67 5.84 4.75
N CYS A 32 -5.73 6.42 3.55
CA CYS A 32 -4.61 6.42 2.62
C CYS A 32 -3.65 7.57 2.97
N ALA A 33 -2.42 7.25 3.35
CA ALA A 33 -1.36 8.23 3.57
C ALA A 33 -0.67 8.65 2.26
N ARG A 34 -0.41 7.68 1.38
CA ARG A 34 0.34 7.90 0.14
C ARG A 34 -0.07 6.93 -0.95
N LYS A 35 -0.17 7.43 -2.18
CA LYS A 35 -0.29 6.62 -3.40
C LYS A 35 1.05 6.61 -4.13
N ILE A 36 1.57 5.44 -4.43
CA ILE A 36 2.84 5.23 -5.12
C ILE A 36 2.54 4.65 -6.49
N ASN A 37 2.91 5.37 -7.56
CA ASN A 37 2.81 4.85 -8.92
C ASN A 37 4.03 3.96 -9.21
N MET A 38 3.80 2.67 -9.43
CA MET A 38 4.85 1.68 -9.63
C MET A 38 5.63 1.92 -10.94
N LEU A 39 5.01 2.54 -11.95
CA LEU A 39 5.69 2.90 -13.20
C LEU A 39 6.72 4.02 -13.02
N SER A 40 6.56 4.84 -11.97
CA SER A 40 7.54 5.87 -11.62
C SER A 40 8.62 5.38 -10.66
N TYR A 41 8.52 4.15 -10.17
CA TYR A 41 9.50 3.61 -9.26
C TYR A 41 10.80 3.32 -9.99
N ARG A 42 11.90 3.79 -9.40
CA ARG A 42 13.27 3.47 -9.79
C ARG A 42 13.95 2.81 -8.62
N ASP A 43 14.71 1.77 -8.90
CA ASP A 43 15.58 1.15 -7.92
C ASP A 43 16.54 2.21 -7.35
N SER A 44 16.71 2.25 -6.02
CA SER A 44 17.55 3.28 -5.38
C SER A 44 19.04 3.10 -5.64
N ASP A 45 19.46 1.87 -5.90
CA ASP A 45 20.86 1.50 -6.00
C ASP A 45 21.31 1.57 -7.47
N THR A 46 20.45 1.17 -8.40
CA THR A 46 20.76 1.17 -9.85
C THR A 46 20.12 2.32 -10.64
N GLY A 47 19.07 2.95 -10.11
CA GLY A 47 18.30 3.99 -10.82
C GLY A 47 17.39 3.44 -11.94
N GLU A 48 17.38 2.12 -12.15
CA GLU A 48 16.62 1.48 -13.23
C GLU A 48 15.14 1.36 -12.90
N THR A 49 14.31 1.39 -13.94
CA THR A 49 12.86 1.21 -13.79
C THR A 49 12.54 -0.26 -13.59
N VAL A 50 12.10 -0.64 -12.39
CA VAL A 50 11.85 -2.05 -12.03
C VAL A 50 10.53 -2.59 -12.61
N PHE A 51 9.49 -1.76 -12.68
CA PHE A 51 8.14 -2.21 -13.06
C PHE A 51 7.74 -1.77 -14.48
N ALA A 52 8.71 -1.53 -15.36
CA ALA A 52 8.49 -0.95 -16.69
C ALA A 52 7.56 -1.80 -17.59
N GLN A 53 7.54 -3.11 -17.41
CA GLN A 53 6.76 -4.06 -18.22
C GLN A 53 5.60 -4.70 -17.46
N ALA A 54 5.36 -4.27 -16.22
CA ALA A 54 4.35 -4.91 -15.41
C ALA A 54 2.95 -4.51 -15.94
N GLU A 55 2.18 -5.48 -16.45
CA GLU A 55 0.76 -5.31 -16.81
C GLU A 55 -0.10 -5.22 -15.54
N LEU A 56 0.24 -4.29 -14.65
CA LEU A 56 -0.51 -4.06 -13.43
C LEU A 56 -1.76 -3.29 -13.82
N LYS A 57 -2.90 -3.99 -13.92
CA LYS A 57 -4.23 -3.34 -14.07
C LYS A 57 -4.44 -2.17 -13.11
N HIS A 58 -3.75 -2.21 -11.95
CA HIS A 58 -3.74 -1.16 -10.94
C HIS A 58 -2.27 -0.81 -10.62
N ASN A 59 -1.70 0.14 -11.37
CA ASN A 59 -0.29 0.58 -11.32
C ASN A 59 0.12 1.26 -10.00
N CYS A 60 -0.58 1.02 -8.89
CA CYS A 60 -0.40 1.77 -7.67
C CYS A 60 -0.41 0.92 -6.42
N VAL A 61 0.53 1.21 -5.52
CA VAL A 61 0.51 0.77 -4.13
C VAL A 61 -0.01 1.93 -3.28
N HIS A 62 -0.95 1.65 -2.38
CA HIS A 62 -1.46 2.64 -1.43
C HIS A 62 -0.95 2.29 -0.03
N VAL A 63 -0.27 3.24 0.60
CA VAL A 63 0.13 3.15 2.01
C VAL A 63 -1.09 3.50 2.84
N MET A 64 -1.59 2.52 3.58
CA MET A 64 -2.81 2.60 4.38
C MET A 64 -2.43 2.61 5.86
N TYR A 65 -3.10 3.41 6.68
CA TYR A 65 -2.86 3.46 8.13
C TYR A 65 -4.15 3.56 8.94
N LYS A 66 -4.13 3.06 10.17
CA LYS A 66 -5.22 3.17 11.14
C LYS A 66 -4.68 3.29 12.56
#